data_AF-A0A2A2DB33-F1
#
_entry.id   AF-A0A2A2DB33-F1
#
_cell.length_a   1.000
_cell.length_b   1.000
_cell.length_c   1.000
_cell.angle_alpha   90.00
_cell.angle_beta   90.00
_cell.angle_gamma   90.00
#
_symmetry.space_group_name_H-M   'P 1'
#
loop_
_entity.id
_entity.type
_entity.pdbx_description
1 polymer ?
#
loop_
_entity_poly.entity_id
_entity_poly.type
_entity_poly.pdbx_seq_one_letter_code
_entity_poly.pdbx_strand_id
1 'polypeptide(L)'
;MRLRTTLVTLASALALVFSVSGPAYANARGTLAYNYYPEGNGEAAETGGMPNPRLNECLNVPEIAHIHSDEGVFAFAPQNGTDAQAALYAELDCKGASVSLDPNSPRQSDDIHFRSAKFTKN
;
A
#
# COMPACT_ATOMS: atom_id res chain seq x y z
N MET A 1 -58.06 37.07 -32.83
CA MET A 1 -57.58 36.33 -31.64
C MET A 1 -57.44 34.85 -32.01
N ARG A 2 -56.24 34.27 -31.97
CA ARG A 2 -56.02 32.82 -31.86
C ARG A 2 -54.58 32.52 -31.44
N LEU A 3 -54.45 31.39 -30.74
CA LEU A 3 -53.56 31.17 -29.61
C LEU A 3 -52.06 31.11 -29.93
N ARG A 4 -51.31 31.46 -28.87
CA ARG A 4 -49.89 31.33 -28.62
C ARG A 4 -49.43 29.87 -28.76
N THR A 5 -48.38 29.62 -29.53
CA THR A 5 -47.64 28.34 -29.53
C THR A 5 -46.22 28.58 -29.02
N THR A 6 -46.05 28.22 -27.74
CA THR A 6 -44.91 27.51 -27.14
C THR A 6 -43.50 27.80 -27.66
N LEU A 7 -42.79 28.59 -26.85
CA LEU A 7 -41.34 28.49 -26.62
C LEU A 7 -40.92 27.04 -26.39
N VAL A 8 -39.79 26.62 -26.96
CA VAL A 8 -38.67 25.91 -26.31
C VAL A 8 -37.69 25.52 -27.42
N THR A 9 -36.51 26.15 -27.45
CA THR A 9 -35.34 25.60 -28.15
C THR A 9 -34.18 25.60 -27.18
N LEU A 10 -33.66 24.39 -27.00
CA LEU A 10 -32.75 23.92 -25.95
C LEU A 10 -31.40 24.64 -25.95
N ALA A 11 -30.98 25.09 -24.77
CA ALA A 11 -29.60 25.49 -24.51
C ALA A 11 -28.73 24.23 -24.33
N SER A 12 -27.96 23.87 -25.36
CA SER A 12 -26.95 22.82 -25.26
C SER A 12 -25.74 23.36 -24.48
N ALA A 13 -25.67 23.00 -23.19
CA ALA A 13 -24.60 23.39 -22.28
C ALA A 13 -23.28 22.68 -22.64
N LEU A 14 -22.22 23.48 -22.75
CA LEU A 14 -20.82 23.06 -22.63
C LEU A 14 -20.61 22.32 -21.29
N ALA A 15 -19.91 21.18 -21.33
CA ALA A 15 -18.81 20.83 -20.41
C ALA A 15 -18.39 19.35 -20.60
N LEU A 16 -17.58 19.08 -21.62
CA LEU A 16 -16.82 17.82 -21.73
C LEU A 16 -15.36 18.09 -21.34
N VAL A 17 -15.12 18.39 -20.07
CA VAL A 17 -13.76 18.36 -19.51
C VAL A 17 -13.82 17.75 -18.11
N PHE A 18 -14.16 16.46 -18.05
CA PHE A 18 -13.70 15.61 -16.95
C PHE A 18 -12.41 14.93 -17.42
N SER A 19 -11.34 15.72 -17.56
CA SER A 19 -9.99 15.16 -17.45
C SER A 19 -9.85 14.69 -16.01
N VAL A 20 -10.24 13.45 -15.76
CA VAL A 20 -9.93 12.74 -14.52
C VAL A 20 -8.41 12.72 -14.45
N SER A 21 -7.85 13.65 -13.68
CA SER A 21 -6.48 13.54 -13.21
C SER A 21 -6.47 12.34 -12.28
N GLY A 22 -6.26 11.14 -12.85
CA GLY A 22 -5.97 9.96 -12.06
C GLY A 22 -4.78 10.28 -11.16
N PRO A 23 -4.77 9.83 -9.89
CA PRO A 23 -3.60 10.04 -9.05
C PRO A 23 -2.40 9.47 -9.79
N ALA A 24 -1.39 10.32 -10.06
CA ALA A 24 -0.11 9.82 -10.50
C ALA A 24 0.44 8.99 -9.34
N TYR A 25 0.30 7.67 -9.42
CA TYR A 25 0.84 6.76 -8.42
C TYR A 25 2.36 6.95 -8.42
N ALA A 26 2.85 7.61 -7.38
CA ALA A 26 4.28 7.73 -7.15
C ALA A 26 4.74 6.48 -6.42
N ASN A 27 5.86 5.92 -6.86
CA ASN A 27 6.50 4.78 -6.19
C ASN A 27 7.70 5.28 -5.39
N ALA A 28 7.96 4.66 -4.24
CA ALA A 28 9.25 4.76 -3.59
C ALA A 28 10.31 4.09 -4.47
N ARG A 29 11.56 4.54 -4.37
CA ARG A 29 12.71 3.89 -4.99
C ARG A 29 13.42 3.02 -3.97
N GLY A 30 13.85 1.83 -4.38
CA GLY A 30 14.55 0.88 -3.51
C GLY A 30 13.62 -0.26 -3.05
N THR A 31 14.00 -0.97 -2.00
CA THR A 31 13.29 -2.18 -1.55
C THR A 31 13.13 -2.21 -0.04
N LEU A 32 11.95 -2.56 0.45
CA LEU A 32 11.78 -3.05 1.82
C LEU A 32 12.09 -4.55 1.81
N ALA A 33 13.20 -4.96 2.41
CA ALA A 33 13.56 -6.37 2.56
C ALA A 33 13.09 -6.88 3.93
N TYR A 34 12.73 -8.16 4.00
CA TYR A 34 12.28 -8.82 5.23
C TYR A 34 12.48 -10.33 5.11
N ASN A 35 12.39 -11.01 6.25
CA ASN A 35 12.31 -12.46 6.27
C ASN A 35 10.88 -12.92 6.55
N TYR A 36 10.52 -14.13 6.12
CA TYR A 36 9.25 -14.77 6.43
C TYR A 36 9.40 -16.29 6.47
N TYR A 37 8.42 -16.97 7.05
CA TYR A 37 8.33 -18.44 7.02
C TYR A 37 7.24 -18.83 6.01
N PRO A 38 7.56 -19.54 4.91
CA PRO A 38 6.63 -19.79 3.80
C PRO A 38 5.40 -20.60 4.22
N GLU A 39 5.55 -21.56 5.13
CA GLU A 39 4.47 -22.44 5.57
C GLU A 39 3.94 -22.10 6.97
N GLY A 40 4.41 -21.02 7.60
CA GLY A 40 4.00 -20.63 8.96
C GLY A 40 4.40 -21.60 10.08
N ASN A 41 5.03 -22.73 9.73
CA ASN A 41 5.41 -23.83 10.63
C ASN A 41 6.80 -23.66 11.28
N GLY A 42 7.52 -22.56 10.99
CA GLY A 42 8.85 -22.30 11.54
C GLY A 42 10.00 -23.06 10.87
N GLU A 43 9.83 -23.49 9.61
CA GLU A 43 10.91 -23.96 8.75
C GLU A 43 12.02 -22.91 8.52
N ALA A 44 12.98 -23.17 7.63
CA ALA A 44 14.01 -22.18 7.30
C ALA A 44 13.37 -20.87 6.79
N ALA A 45 13.74 -19.74 7.39
CA ALA A 45 13.26 -18.44 6.96
C ALA A 45 13.76 -18.10 5.56
N GLU A 46 12.87 -17.60 4.71
CA GLU A 46 13.19 -17.06 3.40
C GLU A 46 13.25 -15.55 3.44
N THR A 47 13.98 -14.94 2.49
CA THR A 47 14.04 -13.49 2.35
C THR A 47 13.11 -13.03 1.24
N GLY A 48 12.14 -12.19 1.60
CA GLY A 48 11.23 -11.52 0.69
C GLY A 48 11.57 -10.05 0.50
N GLY A 49 10.78 -9.38 -0.32
CA GLY A 49 10.91 -7.94 -0.48
C GLY A 49 9.82 -7.28 -1.28
N MET A 50 9.58 -6.00 -0.97
CA MET A 50 8.69 -5.12 -1.74
C MET A 50 9.53 -4.13 -2.56
N PRO A 51 9.84 -4.43 -3.82
CA PRO A 51 10.62 -3.55 -4.68
C PRO A 51 9.77 -2.38 -5.21
N ASN A 52 10.34 -1.19 -5.14
CA ASN A 52 9.75 0.08 -5.58
C ASN A 52 8.27 0.23 -5.21
N PRO A 53 7.93 0.16 -3.90
CA PRO A 53 6.54 0.06 -3.45
C PRO A 53 5.75 1.32 -3.78
N ARG A 54 4.44 1.15 -4.02
CA ARG A 54 3.51 2.26 -4.25
C ARG A 54 3.40 3.13 -2.99
N LEU A 55 3.51 4.45 -3.16
CA LEU A 55 3.33 5.39 -2.05
C LEU A 55 1.85 5.57 -1.72
N ASN A 56 1.58 5.85 -0.44
CA ASN A 56 0.26 6.15 0.12
C ASN A 56 -0.78 5.02 -0.02
N GLU A 57 -0.35 3.83 -0.42
CA GLU A 57 -1.18 2.63 -0.50
C GLU A 57 -0.75 1.61 0.55
N CYS A 58 -1.70 0.82 1.04
CA CYS A 58 -1.37 -0.30 1.89
C CYS A 58 -0.98 -1.51 1.05
N LEU A 59 0.19 -2.08 1.34
CA LEU A 59 0.70 -3.26 0.67
C LEU A 59 0.79 -4.40 1.68
N ASN A 60 0.05 -5.47 1.46
CA ASN A 60 0.19 -6.71 2.23
C ASN A 60 1.46 -7.43 1.79
N VAL A 61 2.13 -8.12 2.72
CA VAL A 61 3.29 -8.97 2.42
C VAL A 61 2.83 -10.12 1.51
N PRO A 62 3.19 -10.12 0.22
CA PRO A 62 2.56 -10.99 -0.77
C PRO A 62 2.77 -12.48 -0.45
N GLU A 63 3.90 -12.84 0.12
CA GLU A 63 4.26 -14.22 0.43
C GLU A 63 3.39 -14.83 1.53
N ILE A 64 2.83 -14.02 2.43
CA ILE A 64 2.03 -14.49 3.59
C ILE A 64 0.62 -13.89 3.64
N ALA A 65 0.23 -13.09 2.64
CA ALA A 65 -1.06 -12.40 2.62
C ALA A 65 -2.25 -13.36 2.51
N HIS A 66 -2.03 -14.54 1.93
CA HIS A 66 -3.06 -15.55 1.71
C HIS A 66 -3.29 -16.45 2.93
N ILE A 67 -2.41 -16.38 3.93
CA ILE A 67 -2.47 -17.19 5.15
C ILE A 67 -3.28 -16.43 6.21
N HIS A 68 -4.06 -17.14 7.03
CA HIS A 68 -4.85 -16.48 8.08
C HIS A 68 -3.97 -16.02 9.24
N SER A 69 -4.36 -14.92 9.91
CA SER A 69 -3.55 -14.30 10.98
C SER A 69 -3.44 -15.14 12.25
N ASP A 70 -4.42 -15.99 12.52
CA ASP A 70 -4.47 -16.90 13.67
C ASP A 70 -3.46 -18.05 13.57
N GLU A 71 -2.90 -18.28 12.39
CA GLU A 71 -1.81 -19.24 12.16
C GLU A 71 -0.42 -18.68 12.52
N GLY A 72 -0.35 -17.45 13.09
CA GLY A 72 0.90 -16.90 13.61
C GLY A 72 1.93 -16.53 12.56
N VAL A 73 1.50 -16.27 11.31
CA VAL A 73 2.40 -16.01 10.18
C VAL A 73 2.65 -14.50 10.00
N PHE A 74 3.92 -14.12 10.00
CA PHE A 74 4.37 -12.73 9.86
C PHE A 74 5.70 -12.64 9.11
N ALA A 75 5.93 -11.46 8.52
CA ALA A 75 7.25 -11.05 8.09
C ALA A 75 8.00 -10.42 9.27
N PHE A 76 9.32 -10.57 9.28
CA PHE A 76 10.16 -10.11 10.38
C PHE A 76 11.52 -9.59 9.93
N ALA A 77 12.24 -8.96 10.86
CA ALA A 77 13.55 -8.35 10.64
C ALA A 77 13.62 -7.40 9.41
N PRO A 78 12.72 -6.42 9.33
CA PRO A 78 12.62 -5.55 8.17
C PRO A 78 13.87 -4.67 8.00
N GLN A 79 14.20 -4.37 6.76
CA GLN A 79 15.19 -3.38 6.37
C GLN A 79 14.59 -2.45 5.33
N ASN A 80 14.38 -1.18 5.70
CA ASN A 80 13.84 -0.19 4.78
C ASN A 80 14.95 0.41 3.92
N GLY A 81 15.27 -0.26 2.80
CA GLY A 81 16.17 0.27 1.77
C GLY A 81 15.48 1.20 0.76
N THR A 82 14.30 1.74 1.09
CA THR A 82 13.59 2.68 0.21
C THR A 82 13.92 4.14 0.52
N ASP A 83 13.59 5.03 -0.42
CA ASP A 83 13.66 6.48 -0.26
C ASP A 83 12.40 7.09 0.43
N ALA A 84 11.56 6.25 1.03
CA ALA A 84 10.34 6.64 1.72
C ALA A 84 10.30 6.09 3.15
N GLN A 85 9.54 6.73 4.03
CA GLN A 85 9.26 6.19 5.35
C GLN A 85 8.33 4.99 5.20
N ALA A 86 8.61 3.89 5.91
CA ALA A 86 7.79 2.69 5.88
C ALA A 86 7.09 2.49 7.23
N ALA A 87 5.76 2.62 7.26
CA ALA A 87 4.95 2.22 8.39
C ALA A 87 4.57 0.75 8.23
N LEU A 88 5.04 -0.11 9.14
CA LEU A 88 4.78 -1.55 9.17
C LEU A 88 3.66 -1.83 10.16
N TYR A 89 2.74 -2.72 9.80
CA TYR A 89 1.54 -3.01 10.56
C TYR A 89 1.44 -4.49 10.87
N ALA A 90 1.01 -4.82 12.10
CA ALA A 90 0.90 -6.20 12.58
C ALA A 90 -0.14 -7.03 11.81
N GLU A 91 -1.16 -6.40 11.22
CA GLU A 91 -2.23 -7.07 10.48
C GLU A 91 -2.21 -6.70 8.98
N LEU A 92 -3.06 -7.39 8.20
CA LEU A 92 -3.32 -7.03 6.81
C LEU A 92 -4.04 -5.68 6.72
N ASP A 93 -3.97 -5.07 5.55
CA ASP A 93 -4.68 -3.83 5.21
C ASP A 93 -4.35 -2.66 6.16
N CYS A 94 -3.12 -2.64 6.68
CA CYS A 94 -2.55 -1.58 7.50
C CYS A 94 -3.34 -1.33 8.79
N LYS A 95 -3.72 -2.44 9.44
CA LYS A 95 -4.45 -2.46 10.71
C LYS A 95 -3.55 -2.90 11.87
N GLY A 96 -4.07 -2.72 13.09
CA GLY A 96 -3.40 -3.13 14.31
C GLY A 96 -2.24 -2.22 14.70
N ALA A 97 -1.35 -2.76 15.54
CA ALA A 97 -0.15 -2.05 15.99
C ALA A 97 0.79 -1.75 14.82
N SER A 98 1.49 -0.61 14.89
CA SER A 98 2.38 -0.18 13.83
C SER A 98 3.71 0.34 14.35
N VAL A 99 4.77 0.14 13.55
CA VAL A 99 6.11 0.71 13.76
C VAL A 99 6.58 1.39 12.48
N SER A 100 7.23 2.54 12.59
CA SER A 100 7.75 3.28 11.43
C SER A 100 9.25 3.13 11.32
N LEU A 101 9.73 2.91 10.09
CA LEU A 101 11.14 2.87 9.74
C LEU A 101 11.49 4.06 8.86
N ASP A 102 12.59 4.72 9.20
CA ASP A 102 13.12 5.81 8.39
C ASP A 102 13.60 5.30 7.01
N PRO A 103 13.63 6.16 5.98
CA PRO A 103 14.23 5.83 4.69
C PRO A 103 15.68 5.36 4.84
N ASN A 104 16.09 4.37 4.06
CA ASN A 104 17.45 3.79 4.06
C ASN A 104 17.95 3.36 5.45
N SER A 105 17.05 2.83 6.31
CA SER A 105 17.40 2.36 7.64
C SER A 105 18.06 0.98 7.59
N PRO A 106 18.95 0.65 8.56
CA PRO A 106 19.50 -0.70 8.69
C PRO A 106 18.40 -1.73 9.02
N ARG A 107 18.75 -3.01 8.90
CA ARG A 107 17.93 -4.14 9.33
C ARG A 107 17.58 -4.00 10.82
N GLN A 108 16.31 -4.20 11.14
CA GLN A 108 15.76 -4.14 12.49
C GLN A 108 15.84 -5.50 13.19
N SER A 109 15.48 -5.54 14.48
CA SER A 109 15.41 -6.78 15.26
C SER A 109 14.47 -7.80 14.62
N ASP A 110 14.78 -9.07 14.84
CA ASP A 110 13.92 -10.19 14.43
C ASP A 110 12.57 -10.18 15.18
N ASP A 111 12.46 -9.47 16.32
CA ASP A 111 11.22 -9.31 17.09
C ASP A 111 10.20 -8.36 16.42
N ILE A 112 10.60 -7.62 15.39
CA ILE A 112 9.70 -6.71 14.67
C ILE A 112 8.91 -7.52 13.65
N HIS A 113 7.67 -7.82 13.98
CA HIS A 113 6.74 -8.58 13.15
C HIS A 113 5.72 -7.69 12.45
N PHE A 114 5.40 -8.00 11.19
CA PHE A 114 4.41 -7.26 10.42
C PHE A 114 3.78 -8.12 9.30
N ARG A 115 2.62 -7.71 8.80
CA ARG A 115 1.90 -8.35 7.69
C ARG A 115 1.53 -7.39 6.56
N SER A 116 1.59 -6.09 6.81
CA SER A 116 1.42 -5.07 5.77
C SER A 116 2.28 -3.84 6.03
N ALA A 117 2.50 -3.05 4.98
CA ALA A 117 3.31 -1.85 5.02
C ALA A 117 2.67 -0.73 4.20
N LYS A 118 2.84 0.51 4.65
CA LYS A 118 2.49 1.73 3.91
C LYS A 118 3.72 2.62 3.79
N PHE A 119 3.95 3.13 2.59
CA PHE A 119 5.10 3.97 2.29
C PHE A 119 4.68 5.42 2.09
N THR A 120 5.34 6.35 2.76
CA THR A 120 5.05 7.79 2.66
C THR A 120 6.32 8.58 2.44
N LYS A 121 6.27 9.51 1.49
CA LYS A 121 7.36 10.45 1.22
C LYS A 121 7.02 11.78 1.87
N ASN A 122 7.93 12.28 2.69
CA ASN A 122 7.82 13.59 3.32
C ASN A 122 8.22 14.70 2.33
#